data_AF-C5LV05-F1
#
_entry.id   AF-C5LV05-F1
#
_cell.length_a   1.000
_cell.length_b   1.000
_cell.length_c   1.000
_cell.angle_alpha   90.00
_cell.angle_beta   90.00
_cell.angle_gamma   90.00
#
_symmetry.space_group_name_H-M   'P 1'
#
loop_
_entity.id
_entity.type
_entity.pdbx_description
1 polymer ?
#
loop_
_entity_poly.entity_id
_entity_poly.type
_entity_poly.pdbx_seq_one_letter_code
_entity_poly.pdbx_strand_id
1 'polypeptide(L)'
;MHRVKQLDEDAGWHYDQRTGKLTKSAESADSKQKYSWSVASLGGPDRVNALRLFFRTLSEQKHVALAVITRGNIGCVQLVLQNCGLLEYFKGGVFGNIGDVYGESVFDKSCRDDDSLSSLEGDEDHGSWSVTSDWLLTRITLHGS
;
A
#
# COMPACT_ATOMS: atom_id res chain seq x y z
N MET A 1 -5.69 -6.06 7.64
CA MET A 1 -6.21 -5.60 6.33
C MET A 1 -7.68 -5.17 6.37
N HIS A 2 -8.58 -5.92 7.05
CA HIS A 2 -10.01 -5.56 7.20
C HIS A 2 -10.24 -4.14 7.74
N ARG A 3 -9.39 -3.67 8.66
CA ARG A 3 -9.48 -2.29 9.15
C ARG A 3 -9.29 -1.25 8.05
N VAL A 4 -8.42 -1.48 7.07
CA VAL A 4 -8.22 -0.57 5.94
C VAL A 4 -9.46 -0.56 5.03
N LYS A 5 -10.04 -1.74 4.73
CA LYS A 5 -11.33 -1.83 4.00
C LYS A 5 -12.41 -1.01 4.70
N GLN A 6 -12.59 -1.22 6.00
CA GLN A 6 -13.58 -0.50 6.79
C GLN A 6 -13.34 1.02 6.77
N LEU A 7 -12.09 1.46 6.88
CA LEU A 7 -11.76 2.89 6.83
C LEU A 7 -12.07 3.50 5.46
N ASP A 8 -11.88 2.75 4.37
CA ASP A 8 -12.21 3.18 3.01
C ASP A 8 -13.73 3.20 2.74
N GLU A 9 -14.49 2.26 3.33
CA GLU A 9 -15.96 2.29 3.34
C GLU A 9 -16.51 3.51 4.10
N ASP A 10 -15.84 3.86 5.20
CA ASP A 10 -16.09 5.04 6.03
C ASP A 10 -15.59 6.34 5.37
N ALA A 11 -16.04 6.62 4.14
CA ALA A 11 -15.61 7.75 3.32
C ALA A 11 -15.69 9.12 4.05
N GLY A 12 -14.91 10.09 3.55
CA GLY A 12 -14.88 11.44 4.13
C GLY A 12 -13.58 11.76 4.86
N TRP A 13 -12.48 11.13 4.47
CA TRP A 13 -11.16 11.42 5.00
C TRP A 13 -10.54 12.63 4.30
N HIS A 14 -9.80 13.41 5.08
CA HIS A 14 -9.05 14.57 4.63
C HIS A 14 -7.62 14.50 5.15
N TYR A 15 -6.67 14.93 4.32
CA TYR A 15 -5.27 15.08 4.70
C TYR A 15 -4.95 16.56 4.85
N ASP A 16 -4.67 16.98 6.09
CA ASP A 16 -4.20 18.33 6.37
C ASP A 16 -2.71 18.42 6.06
N GLN A 17 -2.37 19.09 4.95
CA GLN A 17 -0.97 19.28 4.52
C GLN A 17 -0.14 20.11 5.51
N ARG A 18 -0.77 20.99 6.28
CA ARG A 18 -0.07 21.86 7.24
C ARG A 18 0.32 21.09 8.49
N THR A 19 -0.55 20.21 8.98
CA THR A 19 -0.31 19.43 10.20
C THR A 19 0.20 18.02 9.94
N GLY A 20 0.10 17.54 8.69
CA GLY A 20 0.43 16.17 8.30
C GLY A 20 -0.55 15.13 8.85
N LYS A 21 -1.75 15.53 9.28
CA LYS A 21 -2.73 14.67 9.95
C LYS A 21 -3.87 14.25 9.03
N LEU A 22 -4.37 13.04 9.26
CA LEU A 22 -5.66 12.58 8.73
C LEU A 22 -6.79 12.97 9.69
N THR A 23 -7.83 13.60 9.17
CA THR A 23 -9.05 13.91 9.91
C THR A 23 -10.28 13.43 9.14
N LYS A 24 -11.35 13.12 9.87
CA LYS A 24 -12.64 12.76 9.27
C LYS A 24 -13.47 14.04 9.14
N SER A 25 -14.13 14.23 7.99
CA SER A 25 -14.81 15.47 7.57
C SER A 25 -15.93 15.99 8.49
N ALA A 26 -16.28 15.29 9.58
CA ALA A 26 -17.15 15.83 10.62
C ALA A 26 -16.49 16.98 11.42
N GLU A 27 -15.16 17.10 11.36
CA GLU A 27 -14.37 18.05 12.16
C GLU A 27 -13.77 19.22 11.35
N SER A 28 -13.86 19.22 10.02
CA SER A 28 -13.29 20.29 9.17
C SER A 28 -14.38 21.16 8.55
N ALA A 29 -14.38 22.45 8.88
CA ALA A 29 -15.33 23.44 8.35
C ALA A 29 -15.21 23.69 6.82
N ASP A 30 -14.18 23.14 6.16
CA ASP A 30 -13.90 23.32 4.73
C ASP A 30 -14.20 22.01 3.95
N SER A 31 -15.49 21.71 3.82
CA SER A 31 -16.04 20.37 3.52
C SER A 31 -16.25 20.07 2.03
N LYS A 32 -15.42 20.59 1.12
CA LYS A 32 -15.65 20.38 -0.32
C LYS A 32 -15.02 19.12 -0.92
N GLN A 33 -14.06 18.48 -0.25
CA GLN A 33 -13.37 17.33 -0.83
C GLN A 33 -13.18 16.19 0.17
N LYS A 34 -13.94 15.12 -0.09
CA LYS A 34 -13.96 13.87 0.67
C LYS A 34 -13.28 12.79 -0.14
N TYR A 35 -12.36 12.07 0.48
CA TYR A 35 -11.64 10.97 -0.16
C TYR A 35 -11.77 9.67 0.65
N SER A 36 -11.37 8.56 0.03
CA SER A 36 -11.10 7.31 0.74
C SER A 36 -9.93 7.49 1.70
N TRP A 37 -9.87 6.66 2.74
CA TRP A 37 -8.76 6.67 3.69
C TRP A 37 -7.43 6.39 3.00
N SER A 38 -7.39 5.48 2.02
CA SER A 38 -6.21 5.15 1.23
C SER A 38 -5.66 6.38 0.49
N VAL A 39 -6.51 7.16 -0.17
CA VAL A 39 -6.06 8.39 -0.86
C VAL A 39 -5.61 9.46 0.14
N ALA A 40 -6.36 9.65 1.23
CA ALA A 40 -6.00 10.62 2.25
C ALA A 40 -4.68 10.27 2.95
N SER A 41 -4.47 9.00 3.29
CA SER A 41 -3.25 8.50 3.96
C SER A 41 -1.99 8.69 3.12
N LEU A 42 -2.11 8.68 1.78
CA LEU A 42 -1.01 9.01 0.87
C LEU A 42 -0.78 10.51 0.68
N GLY A 43 -1.55 11.37 1.34
CA GLY A 43 -1.40 12.83 1.29
C GLY A 43 -2.40 13.54 0.39
N GLY A 44 -3.50 12.86 0.02
CA GLY A 44 -4.55 13.40 -0.82
C GLY A 44 -4.34 13.15 -2.32
N PRO A 45 -5.33 13.51 -3.15
CA PRO A 45 -5.37 13.13 -4.56
C PRO A 45 -4.22 13.75 -5.37
N ASP A 46 -3.79 14.97 -5.05
CA ASP A 46 -2.72 15.64 -5.79
C ASP A 46 -1.40 14.89 -5.63
N ARG A 47 -1.09 14.45 -4.40
CA ARG A 47 0.09 13.65 -4.14
C ARG A 47 -0.02 12.26 -4.77
N VAL A 48 -1.18 11.63 -4.74
CA VAL A 48 -1.42 10.35 -5.43
C VAL A 48 -1.22 10.50 -6.94
N ASN A 49 -1.69 11.59 -7.55
CA ASN A 49 -1.50 11.87 -8.97
C ASN A 49 -0.03 12.13 -9.31
N ALA A 50 0.69 12.87 -8.46
CA ALA A 50 2.12 13.09 -8.61
C ALA A 50 2.91 11.77 -8.51
N LEU A 51 2.57 10.91 -7.54
CA LEU A 51 3.14 9.57 -7.42
C LEU A 51 2.84 8.70 -8.65
N ARG A 52 1.62 8.76 -9.18
CA ARG A 52 1.24 8.04 -10.39
C ARG A 52 2.11 8.44 -11.58
N LEU A 53 2.28 9.74 -11.82
CA LEU A 53 3.14 10.23 -12.89
C LEU A 53 4.60 9.79 -12.68
N PHE A 54 5.10 9.93 -11.46
CA PHE A 54 6.46 9.54 -11.09
C PHE A 54 6.73 8.05 -11.34
N PHE A 55 5.88 7.17 -10.82
CA PHE A 55 6.05 5.72 -11.00
C PHE A 55 5.85 5.30 -12.45
N ARG A 56 4.91 5.93 -13.18
CA ARG A 56 4.76 5.70 -14.61
C ARG A 56 6.05 5.99 -15.36
N THR A 57 6.63 7.18 -15.17
CA THR A 57 7.89 7.59 -15.83
C THR A 57 9.04 6.62 -15.54
N LEU A 58 9.14 6.13 -14.31
CA LEU A 58 10.14 5.13 -13.94
C LEU A 58 9.85 3.75 -14.57
N SER A 59 8.60 3.32 -14.57
CA SER A 59 8.20 2.01 -15.11
C SER A 59 8.35 1.90 -16.64
N GLU A 60 8.38 3.04 -17.34
CA GLU A 60 8.63 3.12 -18.78
C GLU A 60 10.14 2.98 -19.13
N GLN A 61 11.04 3.04 -18.14
CA GLN A 61 12.47 2.85 -18.36
C GLN A 61 12.82 1.35 -18.48
N LYS A 62 13.57 0.98 -19.53
CA LYS A 62 13.88 -0.42 -19.86
C LYS A 62 14.63 -1.20 -18.77
N HIS A 63 15.36 -0.52 -17.90
CA HIS A 63 16.23 -1.15 -16.90
C HIS A 63 15.81 -0.82 -15.45
N VAL A 64 14.59 -0.33 -15.26
CA VAL A 64 14.08 0.01 -13.92
C VAL A 64 12.93 -0.95 -13.57
N ALA A 65 13.07 -1.60 -12.42
CA ALA A 65 11.99 -2.36 -11.79
C ALA A 65 11.63 -1.70 -10.47
N LEU A 66 10.35 -1.45 -10.25
CA LEU A 66 9.84 -0.88 -9.00
C LEU A 66 9.37 -2.01 -8.09
N ALA A 67 9.81 -1.97 -6.84
CA ALA A 67 9.35 -2.85 -5.77
C ALA A 67 9.11 -2.01 -4.50
N VAL A 68 8.23 -2.49 -3.63
CA VAL A 68 8.05 -1.92 -2.28
C VAL A 68 8.69 -2.86 -1.27
N ILE A 69 9.48 -2.31 -0.36
CA ILE A 69 10.05 -3.04 0.77
C ILE A 69 9.58 -2.34 2.04
N THR A 70 8.83 -3.04 2.88
CA THR A 70 8.20 -2.47 4.06
C THR A 70 8.35 -3.36 5.28
N ARG A 71 8.46 -2.75 6.47
CA ARG A 71 8.33 -3.48 7.75
C ARG A 71 6.86 -3.71 8.14
N GLY A 72 5.94 -3.03 7.47
CA GLY A 72 4.50 -3.16 7.69
C GLY A 72 3.91 -4.43 7.08
N ASN A 73 2.64 -4.67 7.36
CA ASN A 73 1.89 -5.77 6.76
C ASN A 73 1.75 -5.57 5.24
N ILE A 74 2.16 -6.58 4.46
CA ILE A 74 2.14 -6.54 2.99
C ILE A 74 0.70 -6.33 2.48
N GLY A 75 -0.26 -7.10 2.98
CA GLY A 75 -1.66 -7.01 2.55
C GLY A 75 -2.26 -5.61 2.72
N CYS A 76 -1.99 -4.95 3.85
CA CYS A 76 -2.39 -3.55 4.05
C CYS A 76 -1.74 -2.61 3.02
N VAL A 77 -0.46 -2.79 2.72
CA VAL A 77 0.26 -1.95 1.75
C VAL A 77 -0.26 -2.20 0.33
N GLN A 78 -0.41 -3.45 -0.07
CA GLN A 78 -0.95 -3.81 -1.38
C GLN A 78 -2.37 -3.27 -1.55
N LEU A 79 -3.23 -3.40 -0.54
CA LEU A 79 -4.60 -2.87 -0.58
C LEU A 79 -4.62 -1.35 -0.75
N VAL A 80 -3.81 -0.60 -0.01
CA VAL A 80 -3.73 0.86 -0.15
C VAL A 80 -3.24 1.25 -1.55
N LEU A 81 -2.20 0.59 -2.06
CA LEU A 81 -1.66 0.84 -3.40
C LEU A 81 -2.68 0.46 -4.49
N GLN A 82 -3.43 -0.61 -4.31
CA GLN A 82 -4.49 -1.03 -5.23
C GLN A 82 -5.62 -0.01 -5.26
N ASN A 83 -6.11 0.44 -4.09
CA ASN A 83 -7.18 1.43 -3.98
C ASN A 83 -6.78 2.80 -4.55
N CYS A 84 -5.49 3.10 -4.64
CA CYS A 84 -4.97 4.32 -5.26
C CYS A 84 -4.60 4.18 -6.74
N GLY A 85 -4.73 2.97 -7.32
CA GLY A 85 -4.32 2.68 -8.70
C GLY A 85 -2.81 2.85 -8.90
N LEU A 86 -2.02 2.44 -7.91
CA LEU A 86 -0.55 2.52 -7.93
C LEU A 86 0.13 1.14 -7.92
N LEU A 87 -0.58 0.08 -7.50
CA LEU A 87 -0.01 -1.26 -7.39
C LEU A 87 0.54 -1.78 -8.72
N GLU A 88 -0.08 -1.44 -9.85
CA GLU A 88 0.31 -1.86 -11.20
C GLU A 88 1.74 -1.47 -11.61
N TYR A 89 2.30 -0.42 -11.00
CA TYR A 89 3.66 0.03 -11.31
C TYR A 89 4.73 -0.82 -10.61
N PHE A 90 4.39 -1.52 -9.53
CA PHE A 90 5.33 -2.28 -8.70
C PHE A 90 5.48 -3.74 -9.17
N LYS A 91 5.87 -3.93 -10.43
CA LYS A 91 6.08 -5.26 -11.04
C LYS A 91 7.18 -6.08 -10.36
N GLY A 92 8.07 -5.43 -9.61
CA GLY A 92 9.08 -6.10 -8.80
C GLY A 92 8.52 -6.79 -7.56
N GLY A 93 7.28 -6.47 -7.16
CA GLY A 93 6.60 -7.04 -6.00
C GLY A 93 6.54 -6.09 -4.80
N VAL A 94 5.79 -6.52 -3.78
CA VAL A 94 5.70 -5.87 -2.47
C VAL A 94 6.18 -6.88 -1.44
N PHE A 95 7.26 -6.55 -0.74
CA PHE A 95 7.95 -7.41 0.21
C PHE A 95 7.87 -6.81 1.61
N GLY A 96 7.68 -7.65 2.63
CA GLY A 96 7.51 -7.20 4.00
C GLY A 96 6.95 -8.26 4.93
N ASN A 97 6.14 -7.85 5.90
CA ASN A 97 5.56 -8.79 6.86
C ASN A 97 4.26 -9.42 6.32
N ILE A 98 4.20 -10.75 6.22
CA ILE A 98 3.03 -11.51 5.73
C ILE A 98 1.95 -11.70 6.80
N GLY A 99 2.25 -11.46 8.08
CA GLY A 99 1.21 -11.31 9.09
C GLY A 99 1.08 -12.40 10.14
N ASP A 100 2.11 -13.21 10.41
CA ASP A 100 2.12 -14.11 11.58
C ASP A 100 1.82 -13.38 12.92
N VAL A 101 1.97 -12.06 12.96
CA VAL A 101 1.78 -11.20 14.15
C VAL A 101 0.63 -10.19 14.00
N TYR A 102 -0.03 -10.11 12.84
CA TYR A 102 -1.09 -9.12 12.58
C TYR A 102 -2.41 -9.82 12.27
N GLY A 103 -3.44 -9.56 13.08
CA GLY A 103 -4.74 -10.23 12.96
C GLY A 103 -5.22 -10.94 14.23
N GLU A 104 -4.54 -10.75 15.35
CA GLU A 104 -4.92 -11.39 16.62
C GLU A 104 -5.99 -10.63 17.41
N SER A 105 -6.36 -9.42 16.98
CA SER A 105 -7.43 -8.67 17.61
C SER A 105 -8.75 -9.41 17.43
N VAL A 106 -9.67 -9.26 18.39
CA VAL A 106 -11.01 -9.86 18.33
C VAL A 106 -11.74 -9.48 17.03
N PHE A 107 -11.46 -8.28 16.52
CA PHE A 107 -12.00 -7.77 15.26
C PHE A 107 -11.46 -8.54 14.04
N ASP A 108 -10.15 -8.73 13.95
CA ASP A 108 -9.53 -9.43 12.82
C ASP A 108 -9.93 -10.93 12.79
N LYS A 109 -10.06 -11.56 13.96
CA LYS A 109 -10.53 -12.95 14.09
C LYS A 109 -11.97 -13.13 13.62
N SER A 110 -12.80 -12.09 13.75
CA SER A 110 -14.21 -12.12 13.32
C SER A 110 -14.42 -11.91 11.82
N CYS A 111 -13.39 -11.49 11.08
CA CYS A 111 -13.46 -11.18 9.65
C CYS A 111 -12.74 -12.22 8.76
N ARG A 112 -12.26 -13.32 9.35
CA ARG A 112 -11.49 -14.38 8.65
C ARG A 112 -12.24 -15.11 7.54
N ASP A 113 -13.54 -14.91 7.40
CA ASP A 113 -14.38 -15.59 6.39
C ASP A 113 -14.42 -14.86 5.03
N ASP A 114 -13.65 -13.78 4.84
CA ASP A 114 -13.57 -13.04 3.56
C ASP A 114 -12.36 -13.46 2.71
N ASP A 115 -12.53 -14.56 1.97
CA ASP A 115 -11.50 -15.18 1.09
C ASP A 115 -10.95 -14.24 -0.01
N SER A 116 -11.64 -13.12 -0.32
CA SER A 116 -11.25 -12.18 -1.38
C SER A 116 -9.91 -11.48 -1.13
N LEU A 117 -9.42 -11.55 0.11
CA LEU A 117 -8.24 -10.84 0.58
C LEU A 117 -6.97 -11.68 0.65
N SER A 118 -7.10 -13.01 0.63
CA SER A 118 -5.95 -13.92 0.76
C SER A 118 -4.88 -13.69 -0.31
N SER A 119 -5.30 -13.34 -1.54
CA SER A 119 -4.39 -13.04 -2.65
C SER A 119 -3.46 -11.84 -2.42
N LEU A 120 -3.76 -10.96 -1.46
CA LEU A 120 -2.95 -9.78 -1.14
C LEU A 120 -1.98 -10.00 0.03
N GLU A 121 -2.13 -11.09 0.79
CA GLU A 121 -1.34 -11.33 2.00
C GLU A 121 0.11 -11.72 1.68
N GLY A 122 0.38 -12.10 0.42
CA GLY A 122 1.69 -12.58 -0.02
C GLY A 122 1.92 -14.03 0.41
N ASP A 123 2.75 -14.74 -0.35
CA ASP A 123 3.18 -16.11 -0.04
C ASP A 123 4.57 -16.10 0.64
N GLU A 124 5.05 -17.19 1.25
CA GLU A 124 6.31 -17.27 2.02
C GLU A 124 7.51 -16.56 1.35
N ASP A 125 7.56 -16.62 0.02
CA ASP A 125 8.54 -15.93 -0.84
C ASP A 125 8.57 -14.39 -0.69
N HIS A 126 7.52 -13.78 -0.14
CA HIS A 126 7.38 -12.33 0.04
C HIS A 126 7.65 -11.88 1.49
N GLY A 127 7.80 -12.83 2.41
CA GLY A 127 7.78 -12.60 3.86
C GLY A 127 9.13 -12.61 4.54
N SER A 128 10.14 -13.17 3.89
CA SER A 128 11.49 -13.27 4.46
C SER A 128 12.44 -12.22 3.90
N TRP A 129 13.15 -11.54 4.81
CA TRP A 129 14.25 -10.62 4.47
C TRP A 129 15.37 -11.30 3.67
N SER A 130 15.51 -12.63 3.79
CA SER A 130 16.46 -13.40 2.97
C SER A 130 16.04 -13.40 1.50
N VAL A 131 14.75 -13.62 1.20
CA VAL A 131 14.24 -13.65 -0.18
C VAL A 131 14.25 -12.26 -0.81
N THR A 132 13.96 -11.21 -0.02
CA THR A 132 14.10 -9.83 -0.49
C THR A 132 15.56 -9.52 -0.87
N SER A 133 16.51 -10.01 -0.08
CA SER A 133 17.94 -9.84 -0.35
C SER A 133 18.39 -10.60 -1.59
N ASP A 134 17.96 -11.85 -1.76
CA ASP A 134 18.27 -12.67 -2.94
C ASP A 134 17.65 -12.10 -4.22
N TRP A 135 16.42 -11.57 -4.16
CA TRP A 135 15.79 -10.89 -5.29
C TRP A 135 16.57 -9.64 -5.71
N LEU A 136 16.99 -8.81 -4.74
CA LEU A 136 17.80 -7.61 -4.99
C LEU A 136 19.15 -7.99 -5.62
N LEU A 137 19.83 -8.99 -5.07
CA LEU A 137 21.12 -9.47 -5.57
C LEU A 137 21.00 -10.03 -7.00
N THR A 138 19.97 -10.80 -7.29
CA THR A 138 19.74 -11.38 -8.62
C THR A 138 19.53 -10.29 -9.68
N ARG A 139 18.75 -9.26 -9.37
CA ARG A 139 18.43 -8.17 -10.32
C ARG A 139 19.57 -7.18 -10.52
N ILE A 140 20.34 -6.87 -9.47
CA ILE A 140 21.55 -6.03 -9.57
C ILE A 140 22.62 -6.72 -10.42
N THR A 141 22.80 -8.03 -10.25
CA THR A 141 23.86 -8.78 -10.95
C THR A 141 23.54 -9.01 -12.43
N LEU A 142 22.27 -9.21 -12.79
CA LEU A 142 21.85 -9.47 -14.19
C LEU A 142 21.80 -8.22 -15.10
N HIS A 143 21.87 -7.02 -14.54
CA HIS A 143 21.88 -5.76 -15.31
C HIS A 143 23.24 -5.05 -15.27
N GLY A 144 24.25 -5.68 -14.65
CA GLY A 144 25.62 -5.16 -14.51
C GLY A 144 26.64 -5.74 -15.49
N SER A 145 26.20 -6.52 -16.49
CA SER A 145 27.06 -7.19 -17.49
C SER A 145 26.66 -6.85 -18.92
#